data_AF-A0A5B7AHT9-F1
#
_entry.id   AF-A0A5B7AHT9-F1
#
_cell.length_a   1.000
_cell.length_b   1.000
_cell.length_c   1.000
_cell.angle_alpha   90.00
_cell.angle_beta   90.00
_cell.angle_gamma   90.00
#
_symmetry.space_group_name_H-M   'P 1'
#
loop_
_entity.id
_entity.type
_entity.pdbx_description
1 polymer ?
#
loop_
_entity_poly.entity_id
_entity_poly.type
_entity_poly.pdbx_seq_one_letter_code
_entity_poly.pdbx_strand_id
1 'polypeptide(L)'
;MAPTPSAKSNQLAHTPSSKSNQNHLTQSKTPQSKHRLNFNMAKPSPNPNSTIKETPPAEHPVEVIGRIRDYPDRKDKPISALQINPDCQSLRVRTDIGYRDFSLDGVSLSEEEDIDGFYKKFVEARINGVKLGAKCTIMMYGPTGSGKSHTMFGCAKQPGIVYRSLRDILGEGDEENDVNDQRVGVGTFVQVTVLEIYNEEIYDLL
;
A
#
# COMPACT_ATOMS: atom_id res chain seq x y z
N MET A 1 10.29 -10.64 -42.51
CA MET A 1 9.47 -11.39 -43.47
C MET A 1 9.30 -12.79 -42.92
N ALA A 2 8.08 -13.17 -42.54
CA ALA A 2 7.73 -14.53 -42.14
C ALA A 2 7.34 -15.35 -43.38
N PRO A 3 7.41 -16.68 -43.34
CA PRO A 3 6.60 -17.52 -44.19
C PRO A 3 5.44 -18.16 -43.39
N THR A 4 4.24 -18.03 -43.93
CA THR A 4 3.05 -18.82 -43.57
C THR A 4 3.00 -20.08 -44.43
N PRO A 5 2.48 -21.20 -43.93
CA PRO A 5 1.70 -22.09 -44.78
C PRO A 5 0.32 -22.44 -44.22
N SER A 6 -0.57 -22.74 -45.18
CA SER A 6 -2.03 -22.76 -45.11
C SER A 6 -2.65 -24.04 -44.55
N ALA A 7 -3.96 -23.94 -44.27
CA ALA A 7 -4.86 -24.86 -43.60
C ALA A 7 -5.12 -26.23 -44.26
N LYS A 8 -5.43 -27.23 -43.42
CA LYS A 8 -6.34 -28.36 -43.71
C LYS A 8 -7.23 -28.69 -42.51
N SER A 9 -8.39 -29.25 -42.85
CA SER A 9 -9.66 -29.32 -42.12
C SER A 9 -9.84 -30.57 -41.23
N ASN A 10 -10.73 -30.42 -40.23
CA ASN A 10 -11.56 -31.39 -39.50
C ASN A 10 -10.90 -32.50 -38.66
N GLN A 11 -11.17 -32.46 -37.35
CA GLN A 11 -11.85 -33.55 -36.62
C GLN A 11 -12.36 -33.07 -35.23
N LEU A 12 -13.65 -33.29 -34.97
CA LEU A 12 -14.31 -33.20 -33.66
C LEU A 12 -13.83 -34.35 -32.76
N ALA A 13 -13.50 -34.07 -31.50
CA ALA A 13 -13.28 -35.09 -30.49
C ALA A 13 -13.87 -34.69 -29.12
N HIS A 14 -14.97 -35.38 -28.83
CA HIS A 14 -15.57 -35.82 -27.57
C HIS A 14 -15.00 -35.38 -26.21
N THR A 15 -15.93 -34.90 -25.39
CA THR A 15 -15.91 -34.82 -23.93
C THR A 15 -15.87 -36.21 -23.29
N PRO A 16 -15.08 -36.43 -22.22
CA PRO A 16 -15.34 -37.50 -21.27
C PRO A 16 -15.92 -36.96 -19.96
N SER A 17 -17.11 -37.44 -19.62
CA SER A 17 -17.67 -37.43 -18.27
C SER A 17 -17.30 -38.75 -17.59
N SER A 18 -16.79 -38.69 -16.35
CA SER A 18 -16.83 -39.80 -15.39
C SER A 18 -16.98 -39.26 -13.97
N LYS A 19 -18.03 -39.74 -13.28
CA LYS A 19 -18.37 -39.45 -11.88
C LYS A 19 -17.50 -40.27 -10.92
N SER A 20 -17.16 -39.70 -9.77
CA SER A 20 -16.92 -40.44 -8.52
C SER A 20 -17.17 -39.54 -7.32
N ASN A 21 -18.06 -39.97 -6.43
CA ASN A 21 -18.37 -39.36 -5.14
C ASN A 21 -17.31 -39.74 -4.11
N GLN A 22 -16.71 -38.78 -3.43
CA GLN A 22 -16.41 -38.90 -2.00
C GLN A 22 -16.59 -37.55 -1.30
N ASN A 23 -17.42 -37.58 -0.25
CA ASN A 23 -17.73 -36.47 0.64
C ASN A 23 -16.51 -36.10 1.47
N HIS A 24 -16.02 -34.87 1.32
CA HIS A 24 -15.36 -34.16 2.41
C HIS A 24 -15.69 -32.67 2.29
N LEU A 25 -16.82 -32.26 2.89
CA LEU A 25 -17.06 -30.84 3.18
C LEU A 25 -16.07 -30.43 4.27
N THR A 26 -14.93 -29.86 3.90
CA THR A 26 -14.22 -28.94 4.79
C THR A 26 -14.99 -27.63 4.76
N GLN A 27 -15.85 -27.43 5.76
CA GLN A 27 -16.44 -26.13 6.04
C GLN A 27 -15.30 -25.17 6.40
N SER A 28 -14.84 -24.36 5.45
CA SER A 28 -14.07 -23.15 5.75
C SER A 28 -15.02 -22.10 6.33
N LYS A 29 -15.47 -22.33 7.56
CA LYS A 29 -16.10 -21.28 8.35
C LYS A 29 -15.00 -20.29 8.75
N THR A 30 -15.06 -19.10 8.20
CA THR A 30 -14.33 -17.94 8.74
C THR A 30 -14.66 -17.86 10.23
N PRO A 31 -13.66 -17.81 11.14
CA PRO A 31 -13.94 -17.59 12.55
C PRO A 31 -14.67 -16.25 12.66
N GLN A 32 -15.91 -16.29 13.16
CA GLN A 32 -16.63 -15.08 13.54
C GLN A 32 -15.81 -14.39 14.63
N SER A 33 -15.08 -13.33 14.26
CA SER A 33 -14.41 -12.47 15.22
C SER A 33 -15.47 -11.87 16.14
N LYS A 34 -15.50 -12.34 17.39
CA LYS A 34 -16.32 -11.74 18.46
C LYS A 34 -15.77 -10.41 18.96
N HIS A 35 -14.70 -9.90 18.34
CA HIS A 35 -14.13 -8.59 18.61
C HIS A 35 -14.45 -7.64 17.46
N ARG A 36 -15.70 -7.19 17.40
CA ARG A 36 -16.00 -5.92 16.74
C ARG A 36 -15.28 -4.84 17.55
N LEU A 37 -14.27 -4.20 16.97
CA LEU A 37 -13.55 -3.09 17.61
C LEU A 37 -14.56 -1.99 17.91
N ASN A 38 -15.00 -1.92 19.17
CA ASN A 38 -15.88 -0.87 19.66
C ASN A 38 -15.02 0.35 19.95
N PHE A 39 -15.05 1.34 19.06
CA PHE A 39 -14.44 2.63 19.30
C PHE A 39 -15.33 3.42 20.27
N ASN A 40 -14.89 3.55 21.52
CA ASN A 40 -15.52 4.42 22.50
C ASN A 40 -15.34 5.87 22.04
N MET A 41 -16.40 6.51 21.55
CA MET A 41 -16.45 7.97 21.46
C MET A 41 -16.54 8.54 22.88
N ALA A 42 -15.45 9.16 23.35
CA ALA A 42 -15.48 9.95 24.57
C ALA A 42 -16.37 11.19 24.35
N LYS A 43 -17.39 11.37 25.18
CA LYS A 43 -18.13 12.64 25.28
C LYS A 43 -17.28 13.65 26.07
N PRO A 44 -17.14 14.91 25.65
CA PRO A 44 -16.41 15.89 26.43
C PRO A 44 -17.19 16.27 27.69
N SER A 45 -16.53 16.20 28.85
CA SER A 45 -17.02 16.84 30.08
C SER A 45 -16.54 18.30 30.10
N PRO A 46 -17.33 19.24 30.65
CA PRO A 46 -16.95 20.64 30.72
C PRO A 46 -16.19 20.89 32.02
N ASN A 47 -14.86 20.92 31.98
CA ASN A 47 -14.07 21.46 33.10
C ASN A 47 -13.04 22.46 32.55
N PRO A 48 -13.09 23.75 32.96
CA PRO A 48 -12.39 24.83 32.27
C PRO A 48 -10.93 25.07 32.69
N ASN A 49 -10.28 24.17 33.43
CA ASN A 49 -8.90 24.38 33.91
C ASN A 49 -8.02 23.14 33.73
N SER A 50 -7.41 22.98 32.56
CA SER A 50 -6.15 22.24 32.41
C SER A 50 -5.38 22.75 31.20
N THR A 51 -4.12 23.07 31.45
CA THR A 51 -3.05 23.44 30.51
C THR A 51 -3.09 22.67 29.20
N ILE A 52 -2.84 23.38 28.10
CA ILE A 52 -2.77 22.87 26.72
C ILE A 52 -1.67 21.80 26.65
N LYS A 53 -2.06 20.54 26.85
CA LYS A 53 -1.33 19.38 26.37
C LYS A 53 -1.87 19.16 24.96
N GLU A 54 -1.04 19.35 23.94
CA GLU A 54 -1.39 18.95 22.57
C GLU A 54 -1.84 17.50 22.64
N THR A 55 -3.14 17.32 22.44
CA THR A 55 -3.72 16.00 22.34
C THR A 55 -3.32 15.53 20.95
N PRO A 56 -2.58 14.42 20.78
CA PRO A 56 -2.31 13.92 19.45
C PRO A 56 -3.66 13.77 18.73
N PRO A 57 -3.76 14.24 17.47
CA PRO A 57 -5.02 14.20 16.75
C PRO A 57 -5.53 12.77 16.77
N ALA A 58 -6.84 12.62 17.02
CA ALA A 58 -7.48 11.32 17.17
C ALA A 58 -7.00 10.38 16.06
N GLU A 59 -6.22 9.36 16.45
CA GLU A 59 -5.57 8.44 15.54
C GLU A 59 -6.66 7.68 14.78
N HIS A 60 -6.96 8.11 13.54
CA HIS A 60 -7.85 7.35 12.69
C HIS A 60 -7.13 6.04 12.35
N PRO A 61 -7.75 4.86 12.52
CA PRO A 61 -7.06 3.59 12.38
C PRO A 61 -6.57 3.30 10.95
N VAL A 62 -7.00 4.11 9.96
CA VAL A 62 -6.67 3.96 8.54
C VAL A 62 -6.38 5.32 7.94
N GLU A 63 -5.25 5.46 7.28
CA GLU A 63 -4.93 6.63 6.46
C GLU A 63 -4.98 6.26 4.98
N VAL A 64 -5.58 7.14 4.18
CA VAL A 64 -5.74 6.98 2.74
C VAL A 64 -4.94 8.06 2.03
N ILE A 65 -3.85 7.63 1.38
CA ILE A 65 -2.95 8.53 0.64
C ILE A 65 -3.07 8.28 -0.86
N GLY A 66 -3.35 9.34 -1.62
CA GLY A 66 -3.41 9.31 -3.08
C GLY A 66 -2.05 9.65 -3.70
N ARG A 67 -1.36 8.68 -4.32
CA ARG A 67 -0.15 8.97 -5.11
C ARG A 67 -0.47 9.04 -6.59
N ILE A 68 -0.27 10.21 -7.19
CA ILE A 68 -0.50 10.46 -8.61
C ILE A 68 0.84 10.34 -9.34
N ARG A 69 0.89 9.41 -10.31
CA ARG A 69 2.09 9.20 -11.12
C ARG A 69 2.21 10.23 -12.25
N ASP A 70 3.42 10.49 -12.68
CA ASP A 70 3.73 11.35 -13.82
C ASP A 70 3.09 10.80 -15.09
N TYR A 71 2.75 11.71 -16.00
CA TYR A 71 2.38 11.31 -17.35
C TYR A 71 3.57 10.63 -18.03
N PRO A 72 3.39 9.47 -18.70
CA PRO A 72 4.49 8.87 -19.43
C PRO A 72 4.91 9.83 -20.54
N ASP A 73 6.22 9.93 -20.81
CA ASP A 73 6.76 10.80 -21.87
C ASP A 73 6.02 10.56 -23.19
N ARG A 74 5.14 11.51 -23.53
CA ARG A 74 4.40 11.56 -24.78
C ARG A 74 4.59 12.95 -25.36
N LYS A 75 4.74 13.03 -26.68
CA LYS A 75 4.93 14.29 -27.41
C LYS A 75 3.79 15.29 -27.16
N ASP A 76 2.58 14.76 -26.92
CA ASP A 76 1.40 15.55 -26.52
C ASP A 76 1.02 15.19 -25.07
N LYS A 77 1.06 16.17 -24.16
CA LYS A 77 0.50 16.04 -22.81
C LYS A 77 -1.01 16.25 -22.88
N PRO A 78 -1.84 15.20 -22.78
CA PRO A 78 -3.28 15.40 -22.72
C PRO A 78 -3.63 16.13 -21.42
N ILE A 79 -4.76 16.83 -21.44
CA ILE A 79 -5.28 17.54 -20.28
C ILE A 79 -5.53 16.50 -19.18
N SER A 80 -4.88 16.69 -18.01
CA SER A 80 -5.10 15.82 -16.85
C SER A 80 -6.58 15.81 -16.47
N ALA A 81 -7.14 14.62 -16.24
CA ALA A 81 -8.46 14.47 -15.67
C ALA A 81 -8.48 14.77 -14.16
N LEU A 82 -7.30 14.92 -13.54
CA LEU A 82 -7.13 15.20 -12.12
C LEU A 82 -6.68 16.65 -11.92
N GLN A 83 -7.37 17.36 -11.05
CA GLN A 83 -6.96 18.65 -10.51
C GLN A 83 -6.71 18.47 -9.01
N ILE A 84 -5.48 18.70 -8.58
CA ILE A 84 -5.06 18.55 -7.19
C ILE A 84 -5.05 19.93 -6.55
N ASN A 85 -5.66 20.06 -5.37
CA ASN A 85 -5.65 21.32 -4.65
C ASN A 85 -4.29 21.52 -3.96
N PRO A 86 -3.84 22.77 -3.76
CA PRO A 86 -2.58 23.07 -3.06
C PRO A 86 -2.52 22.60 -1.60
N ASP A 87 -3.66 22.19 -1.02
CA ASP A 87 -3.73 21.58 0.31
C ASP A 87 -3.15 20.16 0.37
N CYS A 88 -2.86 19.56 -0.80
CA CYS A 88 -2.40 18.18 -0.96
C CYS A 88 -3.27 17.17 -0.19
N GLN A 89 -4.57 17.42 -0.08
CA GLN A 89 -5.54 16.56 0.59
C GLN A 89 -6.82 16.43 -0.25
N SER A 90 -7.15 17.47 -1.01
CA SER A 90 -8.35 17.50 -1.85
C SER A 90 -7.98 17.35 -3.32
N LEU A 91 -8.74 16.53 -4.04
CA LEU A 91 -8.60 16.38 -5.49
C LEU A 91 -9.96 16.37 -6.18
N ARG A 92 -9.97 16.89 -7.40
CA ARG A 92 -11.12 16.93 -8.29
C ARG A 92 -10.85 16.07 -9.52
N VAL A 93 -11.78 15.16 -9.79
CA VAL A 93 -11.75 14.28 -10.96
C VAL A 93 -12.77 14.76 -11.99
N ARG A 94 -12.32 14.97 -13.23
CA ARG A 94 -13.18 15.19 -14.38
C ARG A 94 -13.75 13.86 -14.87
N THR A 95 -15.06 13.82 -15.00
CA THR A 95 -15.85 12.71 -15.53
C THR A 95 -16.59 13.16 -16.79
N ASP A 96 -17.19 12.21 -17.50
CA ASP A 96 -18.11 12.46 -18.62
C ASP A 96 -19.35 13.27 -18.21
N ILE A 97 -19.81 13.08 -16.97
CA ILE A 97 -20.99 13.73 -16.40
C ILE A 97 -20.68 14.95 -15.51
N GLY A 98 -19.45 15.50 -15.59
CA GLY A 98 -19.04 16.68 -14.82
C GLY A 98 -17.84 16.41 -13.90
N TYR A 99 -17.86 16.94 -12.68
CA TYR A 99 -16.75 16.82 -11.74
C TYR A 99 -17.14 16.05 -10.47
N ARG A 100 -16.15 15.43 -9.82
CA ARG A 100 -16.26 14.79 -8.51
C ARG A 100 -15.09 15.20 -7.63
N ASP A 101 -15.41 15.65 -6.42
CA ASP A 101 -14.41 16.08 -5.45
C ASP A 101 -14.22 14.99 -4.39
N PHE A 102 -12.97 14.76 -4.02
CA PHE A 102 -12.55 13.78 -3.01
C PHE A 102 -11.59 14.45 -2.03
N SER A 103 -11.67 14.04 -0.77
CA SER A 103 -10.73 14.44 0.29
C SER A 103 -10.08 13.18 0.85
N LEU A 104 -8.76 13.21 0.98
CA LEU A 104 -7.89 12.14 1.45
C LEU A 104 -7.01 12.69 2.59
N ASP A 105 -6.37 11.79 3.33
CA ASP A 105 -5.41 12.19 4.38
C ASP A 105 -4.13 12.79 3.79
N GLY A 106 -3.85 12.49 2.52
CA GLY A 106 -2.78 13.11 1.76
C GLY A 106 -2.80 12.78 0.28
N VAL A 107 -2.19 13.67 -0.50
CA VAL A 107 -1.95 13.53 -1.94
C VAL A 107 -0.47 13.80 -2.21
N SER A 108 0.15 12.94 -2.99
CA SER A 108 1.53 13.05 -3.45
C SER A 108 1.57 13.02 -4.97
N LEU A 109 2.31 13.94 -5.57
CA LEU A 109 2.54 14.05 -7.00
C LEU A 109 3.95 13.58 -7.29
N SER A 110 4.14 12.54 -8.10
CA SER A 110 5.50 12.06 -8.38
C SER A 110 6.36 13.05 -9.17
N GLU A 111 5.73 14.06 -9.78
CA GLU A 111 6.39 15.13 -10.53
C GLU A 111 7.17 16.04 -9.57
N GLU A 112 6.71 16.11 -8.32
CA GLU A 112 7.21 17.00 -7.27
C GLU A 112 7.94 16.21 -6.18
N GLU A 113 7.47 15.00 -5.89
CA GLU A 113 7.90 14.17 -4.77
C GLU A 113 8.24 12.75 -5.22
N ASP A 114 9.49 12.39 -5.03
CA ASP A 114 10.02 11.09 -5.37
C ASP A 114 9.60 10.01 -4.33
N ILE A 115 9.99 8.73 -4.49
CA ILE A 115 9.64 7.70 -3.50
C ILE A 115 10.27 7.97 -2.12
N ASP A 116 11.46 8.57 -2.04
CA ASP A 116 12.08 8.92 -0.76
C ASP A 116 11.25 9.95 0.00
N GLY A 117 10.86 11.03 -0.68
CA GLY A 117 10.00 12.07 -0.11
C GLY A 117 8.66 11.50 0.36
N PHE A 118 8.00 10.70 -0.49
CA PHE A 118 6.75 10.03 -0.14
C PHE A 118 6.90 9.14 1.10
N TYR A 119 7.97 8.37 1.18
CA TYR A 119 8.24 7.48 2.30
C TYR A 119 8.42 8.25 3.60
N LYS A 120 9.26 9.29 3.61
CA LYS A 120 9.49 10.15 4.78
C LYS A 120 8.20 10.81 5.25
N LYS A 121 7.40 11.30 4.30
CA LYS A 121 6.17 12.04 4.59
C LYS A 121 5.05 11.17 5.16
N PHE A 122 4.86 9.95 4.64
CA PHE A 122 3.66 9.15 4.94
C PHE A 122 3.92 7.80 5.61
N VAL A 123 5.15 7.29 5.57
CA VAL A 123 5.46 5.90 5.97
C VAL A 123 6.42 5.83 7.16
N GLU A 124 7.45 6.65 7.19
CA GLU A 124 8.55 6.59 8.15
C GLU A 124 8.08 6.57 9.62
N ALA A 125 7.13 7.44 9.98
CA ALA A 125 6.56 7.47 11.33
C ALA A 125 5.94 6.13 11.76
N ARG A 126 5.37 5.36 10.82
CA ARG A 126 4.76 4.05 11.08
C ARG A 126 5.83 2.99 11.25
N ILE A 127 6.91 3.07 10.48
CA ILE A 127 8.08 2.18 10.63
C ILE A 127 8.77 2.43 11.98
N ASN A 128 8.87 3.69 12.42
CA ASN A 128 9.34 4.02 13.76
C ASN A 128 8.43 3.42 14.85
N GLY A 129 7.11 3.43 14.65
CA GLY A 129 6.18 2.68 15.51
C GLY A 129 6.47 1.18 15.55
N VAL A 130 6.79 0.55 14.42
CA VAL A 130 7.14 -0.88 14.35
C VAL A 130 8.39 -1.20 15.16
N LYS A 131 9.42 -0.34 15.13
CA LYS A 131 10.62 -0.47 15.98
C LYS A 131 10.29 -0.47 17.47
N LEU A 132 9.19 0.19 17.87
CA LEU A 132 8.69 0.25 19.24
C LEU A 132 7.65 -0.85 19.57
N GLY A 133 7.41 -1.79 18.63
CA GLY A 133 6.49 -2.91 18.82
C GLY A 133 5.07 -2.71 18.25
N ALA A 134 4.81 -1.63 17.53
CA ALA A 134 3.53 -1.43 16.85
C ALA A 134 3.38 -2.36 15.63
N LYS A 135 2.13 -2.59 15.22
CA LYS A 135 1.81 -3.31 13.97
C LYS A 135 1.42 -2.29 12.91
N CYS A 136 1.99 -2.44 11.72
CA CYS A 136 1.68 -1.60 10.56
C CYS A 136 1.31 -2.46 9.36
N THR A 137 0.34 -2.02 8.56
CA THR A 137 0.01 -2.63 7.27
C THR A 137 -0.13 -1.52 6.25
N ILE A 138 0.65 -1.63 5.17
CA ILE A 138 0.63 -0.69 4.05
C ILE A 138 0.13 -1.45 2.83
N MET A 139 -0.95 -0.96 2.23
CA MET A 139 -1.55 -1.56 1.04
C MET A 139 -1.51 -0.58 -0.13
N MET A 140 -1.14 -1.08 -1.30
CA MET A 140 -1.21 -0.30 -2.55
C MET A 140 -2.44 -0.71 -3.33
N TYR A 141 -3.28 0.25 -3.68
CA TYR A 141 -4.52 0.02 -4.43
C TYR A 141 -4.56 0.87 -5.71
N GLY A 142 -5.21 0.36 -6.75
CA GLY A 142 -5.37 1.05 -8.03
C GLY A 142 -5.31 0.13 -9.25
N PRO A 143 -5.62 0.64 -10.45
CA PRO A 143 -5.65 -0.15 -11.68
C PRO A 143 -4.25 -0.63 -12.11
N THR A 144 -4.19 -1.60 -13.02
CA THR A 144 -2.92 -2.01 -13.65
C THR A 144 -2.25 -0.81 -14.32
N GLY A 145 -0.94 -0.65 -14.12
CA GLY A 145 -0.19 0.50 -14.65
C GLY A 145 -0.32 1.81 -13.86
N SER A 146 -0.96 1.82 -12.68
CA SER A 146 -1.05 3.01 -11.82
C SER A 146 0.21 3.29 -10.99
N GLY A 147 1.19 2.38 -10.98
CA GLY A 147 2.43 2.56 -10.21
C GLY A 147 2.45 1.89 -8.82
N LYS A 148 1.52 0.96 -8.53
CA LYS A 148 1.51 0.19 -7.27
C LYS A 148 2.84 -0.50 -6.97
N SER A 149 3.30 -1.35 -7.88
CA SER A 149 4.56 -2.09 -7.73
C SER A 149 5.77 -1.17 -7.70
N HIS A 150 5.74 -0.09 -8.48
CA HIS A 150 6.78 0.95 -8.45
C HIS A 150 6.86 1.63 -7.09
N THR A 151 5.74 1.95 -6.45
CA THR A 151 5.74 2.55 -5.12
C THR A 151 6.15 1.55 -4.03
N MET A 152 5.65 0.31 -4.12
CA MET A 152 5.93 -0.73 -3.11
C MET A 152 7.38 -1.21 -3.16
N PHE A 153 7.88 -1.60 -4.33
CA PHE A 153 9.18 -2.23 -4.51
C PHE A 153 10.21 -1.31 -5.18
N GLY A 154 9.76 -0.36 -5.99
CA GLY A 154 10.67 0.58 -6.68
C GLY A 154 11.46 -0.07 -7.80
N CYS A 155 12.61 0.54 -8.08
CA CYS A 155 13.62 0.03 -9.01
C CYS A 155 15.02 0.26 -8.43
N ALA A 156 16.05 -0.25 -9.10
CA ALA A 156 17.43 -0.11 -8.64
C ALA A 156 17.87 1.36 -8.41
N LYS A 157 17.36 2.29 -9.22
CA LYS A 157 17.67 3.73 -9.08
C LYS A 157 16.84 4.43 -8.01
N GLN A 158 15.65 3.90 -7.71
CA GLN A 158 14.70 4.50 -6.79
C GLN A 158 14.02 3.38 -5.99
N PRO A 159 14.61 2.99 -4.84
CA PRO A 159 14.08 1.91 -4.00
C PRO A 159 12.67 2.24 -3.48
N GLY A 160 11.83 1.21 -3.42
CA GLY A 160 10.45 1.30 -2.95
C GLY A 160 10.32 1.34 -1.43
N ILE A 161 9.07 1.38 -0.96
CA ILE A 161 8.72 1.36 0.45
C ILE A 161 9.27 0.13 1.18
N VAL A 162 9.19 -1.07 0.58
CA VAL A 162 9.65 -2.31 1.23
C VAL A 162 11.13 -2.24 1.58
N TYR A 163 11.97 -1.86 0.61
CA TYR A 163 13.40 -1.74 0.81
C TYR A 163 13.74 -0.71 1.89
N ARG A 164 13.11 0.47 1.83
CA ARG A 164 13.34 1.56 2.78
C ARG A 164 12.92 1.19 4.20
N SER A 165 11.76 0.54 4.33
CA SER A 165 11.27 0.06 5.62
C SER A 165 12.23 -0.95 6.23
N LEU A 166 12.73 -1.91 5.45
CA LEU A 166 13.67 -2.91 5.93
C LEU A 166 15.01 -2.30 6.33
N ARG A 167 15.55 -1.39 5.51
CA ARG A 167 16.80 -0.66 5.81
C ARG A 167 16.67 0.11 7.12
N ASP A 168 15.56 0.81 7.30
CA ASP A 168 15.32 1.60 8.51
C ASP A 168 15.14 0.68 9.73
N ILE A 169 14.43 -0.44 9.61
CA ILE A 169 14.28 -1.44 10.69
C ILE A 169 15.63 -2.05 11.09
N LEU A 170 16.51 -2.32 10.11
CA LEU A 170 17.84 -2.90 10.35
C LEU A 170 18.85 -1.88 10.91
N GLY A 171 18.54 -0.58 10.86
CA GLY A 171 19.40 0.48 11.40
C GLY A 171 20.58 0.88 10.51
N GLU A 172 20.58 0.48 9.23
CA GLU A 172 21.67 0.81 8.28
C GLU A 172 21.75 2.31 7.93
N GLY A 173 20.75 3.12 8.30
CA GLY A 173 20.74 4.56 8.05
C GLY A 173 21.47 5.41 9.10
N ASP A 174 21.84 4.83 10.25
CA ASP A 174 22.32 5.58 11.43
C ASP A 174 23.86 5.54 11.58
N GLU A 175 24.58 4.90 10.64
CA GLU A 175 26.04 4.71 10.76
C GLU A 175 26.87 5.98 10.52
N GLU A 176 26.31 7.03 9.91
CA GLU A 176 27.05 8.26 9.62
C GLU A 176 26.94 9.35 10.71
N ASN A 177 26.00 9.23 11.67
CA ASN A 177 25.74 10.29 12.64
C ASN A 177 25.27 9.75 14.01
N ASP A 178 26.09 9.03 14.77
CA ASP A 178 26.17 9.31 16.22
C ASP A 178 27.27 8.56 16.97
N VAL A 179 28.11 9.38 17.61
CA VAL A 179 29.08 9.02 18.66
C VAL A 179 28.42 9.07 20.05
N ASN A 180 27.10 9.26 20.14
CA ASN A 180 26.38 9.36 21.42
C ASN A 180 25.27 8.30 21.57
N ASP A 181 25.67 7.18 22.19
CA ASP A 181 25.04 6.61 23.39
C ASP A 181 23.50 6.65 23.51
N GLN A 182 22.80 6.01 22.58
CA GLN A 182 21.53 5.34 22.86
C GLN A 182 21.25 4.21 21.87
N ARG A 183 22.29 3.42 21.59
CA ARG A 183 22.14 2.18 20.83
C ARG A 183 21.09 1.34 21.55
N VAL A 184 20.01 1.02 20.86
CA VAL A 184 19.13 -0.09 21.22
C VAL A 184 19.99 -1.36 21.12
N GLY A 185 20.78 -1.59 22.18
CA GLY A 185 21.69 -2.72 22.36
C GLY A 185 20.93 -3.97 22.75
N VAL A 186 19.92 -4.32 21.96
CA VAL A 186 19.20 -5.59 22.05
C VAL A 186 19.20 -6.13 20.62
N GLY A 187 19.83 -7.29 20.40
CA GLY A 187 19.96 -7.86 19.06
C GLY A 187 18.59 -8.01 18.40
N THR A 188 18.26 -7.12 17.48
CA THR A 188 17.01 -7.19 16.72
C THR A 188 17.11 -8.37 15.77
N PHE A 189 16.26 -9.37 15.97
CA PHE A 189 16.09 -10.45 15.02
C PHE A 189 14.97 -10.08 14.04
N VAL A 190 15.31 -10.02 12.76
CA VAL A 190 14.36 -9.74 11.67
C VAL A 190 14.11 -11.02 10.90
N GLN A 191 12.85 -11.44 10.84
CA GLN A 191 12.40 -12.52 9.96
C GLN A 191 11.53 -11.93 8.86
N VAL A 192 11.81 -12.33 7.61
CA VAL A 192 11.08 -11.89 6.43
C VAL A 192 10.41 -13.09 5.78
N THR A 193 9.16 -12.90 5.34
CA THR A 193 8.41 -13.88 4.55
C THR A 193 7.76 -13.15 3.39
N VAL A 194 7.82 -13.71 2.20
CA VAL A 194 7.25 -13.11 0.98
C VAL A 194 6.25 -14.10 0.40
N LEU A 195 4.97 -13.73 0.42
CA LEU A 195 3.88 -14.58 -0.02
C LEU A 195 3.14 -13.92 -1.18
N GLU A 196 2.71 -14.73 -2.14
CA GLU A 196 1.76 -14.34 -3.18
C GLU A 196 0.43 -15.05 -2.94
N ILE A 197 -0.67 -14.30 -3.00
CA ILE A 197 -2.02 -14.86 -3.02
C ILE A 197 -2.55 -14.70 -4.45
N TYR A 198 -2.71 -15.82 -5.15
CA TYR A 198 -3.22 -15.83 -6.52
C TYR A 198 -4.32 -16.88 -6.65
N ASN A 199 -5.49 -16.46 -7.14
CA ASN A 199 -6.66 -17.34 -7.28
C ASN A 199 -7.01 -18.09 -5.98
N GLU A 200 -7.01 -17.39 -4.85
CA GLU A 200 -7.25 -17.93 -3.50
C GLU A 200 -6.23 -18.98 -3.01
N GLU A 201 -5.13 -19.20 -3.74
CA GLU A 201 -4.01 -20.06 -3.35
C GLU A 201 -2.84 -19.22 -2.83
N ILE A 202 -2.09 -19.76 -1.86
CA ILE A 202 -0.92 -19.10 -1.24
C ILE A 202 0.36 -19.75 -1.76
N TYR A 203 1.27 -18.93 -2.27
CA TYR A 203 2.58 -19.33 -2.76
C TYR A 203 3.68 -18.66 -1.94
N ASP A 204 4.63 -19.44 -1.43
CA ASP A 204 5.87 -18.91 -0.85
C ASP A 204 6.83 -18.53 -1.96
N LEU A 205 7.38 -17.32 -1.89
CA LEU A 205 8.29 -16.77 -2.91
C LEU A 205 9.77 -16.81 -2.49
N LEU A 206 10.09 -17.31 -1.29
CA LEU A 206 11.45 -17.55 -0.80
C LEU A 206 11.80 -19.05 -0.83
#